data_AF-Q16UA6-F1
#
_entry.id   AF-Q16UA6-F1
#
_cell.length_a   1.000
_cell.length_b   1.000
_cell.length_c   1.000
_cell.angle_alpha   90.00
_cell.angle_beta   90.00
_cell.angle_gamma   90.00
#
_symmetry.space_group_name_H-M   'P 1'
#
loop_
_entity.id
_entity.type
_entity.pdbx_description
1 polymer ?
#
loop_
_entity_poly.entity_id
_entity_poly.type
_entity_poly.pdbx_seq_one_letter_code
_entity_poly.pdbx_strand_id
1 'polypeptide(L)'
;MVSKQDEEEFEASMSKVDEVMKILNLMTSGDKGKQQMGIAFADQYLGEDKKDLEKIDVNNFIVRVNQERTVINRNSEESLDKPMAADKFAFMAEVERDAARRASERKEREQTAQGLRRAGNRAFRRGEYEKAISMYTKAIDQIRDSPILYNNRALAYIKIQMCKRAIIDCDFVISKLDEKNLRSWIYRAQGYYLLGEMRAYEKSISEAKKNNPKELDYIDRIVLEIEGSAGKDATTTEESGATGGGDGKDRTNPMDDVQSNSSNDI
;
A
#
# COMPACT_ATOMS: atom_id res chain seq x y z
N MET A 1 -20.43 26.88 -27.49
CA MET A 1 -20.63 26.65 -28.93
C MET A 1 -19.46 25.81 -29.37
N VAL A 2 -19.71 24.53 -29.69
CA VAL A 2 -18.68 23.62 -30.22
C VAL A 2 -18.22 24.20 -31.56
N SER A 3 -16.92 24.22 -31.82
CA SER A 3 -16.41 24.81 -33.06
C SER A 3 -16.80 23.91 -34.24
N LYS A 4 -17.11 24.49 -35.41
CA LYS A 4 -17.47 23.70 -36.60
C LYS A 4 -16.39 22.68 -37.00
N GLN A 5 -15.12 22.98 -36.66
CA GLN A 5 -14.00 22.07 -36.88
C GLN A 5 -14.06 20.84 -35.96
N ASP A 6 -14.47 21.00 -34.70
CA ASP A 6 -14.62 19.87 -33.77
C ASP A 6 -15.80 18.96 -34.18
N GLU A 7 -16.87 19.53 -34.76
CA GLU A 7 -18.00 18.75 -35.30
C GLU A 7 -17.61 17.97 -36.56
N GLU A 8 -16.86 18.57 -37.48
CA GLU A 8 -16.35 17.89 -38.68
C GLU A 8 -15.34 16.78 -38.35
N GLU A 9 -14.45 16.99 -37.37
CA GLU A 9 -13.53 15.95 -36.89
C GLU A 9 -14.26 14.80 -36.19
N PHE A 10 -15.33 15.12 -35.47
CA PHE A 10 -16.18 14.12 -34.83
C PHE A 10 -16.94 13.27 -35.85
N GLU A 11 -17.54 13.88 -36.87
CA GLU A 11 -18.22 13.17 -37.96
C GLU A 11 -17.26 12.31 -38.78
N ALA A 12 -16.06 12.81 -39.07
CA ALA A 12 -15.02 12.04 -39.73
C ALA A 12 -14.57 10.83 -38.89
N SER A 13 -14.55 10.97 -37.56
CA SER A 13 -14.23 9.88 -36.64
C SER A 13 -15.33 8.83 -36.58
N MET A 14 -16.61 9.24 -36.57
CA MET A 14 -17.74 8.32 -36.62
C MET A 14 -17.82 7.55 -37.94
N SER A 15 -17.56 8.20 -39.06
CA SER A 15 -17.48 7.53 -40.37
C SER A 15 -16.41 6.43 -40.39
N LYS A 16 -15.24 6.67 -39.79
CA LYS A 16 -14.18 5.64 -39.66
C LYS A 16 -14.61 4.48 -38.76
N VAL A 17 -15.28 4.75 -37.65
CA VAL A 17 -15.78 3.71 -36.75
C VAL A 17 -16.83 2.84 -37.45
N ASP A 18 -17.73 3.44 -38.22
CA ASP A 18 -18.74 2.72 -38.99
C ASP A 18 -18.10 1.82 -40.07
N GLU A 19 -17.04 2.30 -40.71
CA GLU A 19 -16.28 1.54 -41.70
C GLU A 19 -15.58 0.33 -41.08
N VAL A 20 -14.94 0.48 -39.91
CA VAL A 20 -14.33 -0.62 -39.15
C VAL A 20 -15.38 -1.63 -38.70
N MET A 21 -16.53 -1.18 -38.22
CA MET A 21 -17.63 -2.06 -37.80
C MET A 21 -18.20 -2.86 -38.97
N LYS A 22 -18.26 -2.28 -40.16
CA LYS A 22 -18.68 -2.97 -41.39
C LYS A 22 -17.68 -4.07 -41.78
N ILE A 23 -16.38 -3.80 -41.68
CA ILE A 23 -15.32 -4.80 -41.90
C ILE A 23 -15.44 -5.95 -40.88
N LEU A 24 -15.64 -5.63 -39.60
CA LEU A 24 -15.76 -6.62 -38.53
C LEU A 24 -16.98 -7.53 -38.71
N ASN A 25 -18.11 -6.96 -39.14
CA ASN A 25 -19.33 -7.73 -39.44
C ASN A 25 -19.15 -8.68 -40.63
N LEU A 26 -18.34 -8.30 -41.63
CA LEU A 26 -18.00 -9.18 -42.74
C LEU A 26 -17.07 -10.32 -42.28
N MET A 27 -16.07 -10.01 -41.45
CA MET A 27 -15.12 -11.00 -40.90
C MET A 27 -15.76 -12.02 -39.96
N THR A 28 -16.79 -11.62 -39.23
CA THR A 28 -17.52 -12.47 -38.25
C THR A 28 -18.73 -13.17 -38.86
N SER A 29 -18.98 -12.99 -40.16
CA SER A 29 -20.07 -13.67 -40.86
C SER A 29 -19.79 -15.17 -41.00
N GLY A 30 -20.81 -16.01 -40.79
CA GLY A 30 -20.71 -17.47 -40.95
C GLY A 30 -20.53 -17.95 -42.40
N ASP A 31 -20.62 -17.04 -43.38
CA ASP A 31 -20.36 -17.31 -44.79
C ASP A 31 -18.88 -17.06 -45.12
N LYS A 32 -18.18 -18.12 -45.52
CA LYS A 32 -16.74 -18.10 -45.83
C LYS A 32 -16.36 -17.06 -46.89
N GLY A 33 -17.26 -16.79 -47.85
CA GLY A 33 -17.01 -15.78 -48.89
C GLY A 33 -17.00 -14.35 -48.33
N LYS A 34 -17.95 -14.03 -47.45
CA LYS A 34 -18.04 -12.72 -46.79
C LYS A 34 -16.89 -12.50 -45.80
N GLN A 35 -16.49 -13.57 -45.12
CA GLN A 35 -15.33 -13.55 -44.22
C GLN A 35 -14.04 -13.24 -44.97
N GLN A 36 -13.79 -13.88 -46.11
CA GLN A 36 -12.60 -13.59 -46.94
C GLN A 36 -12.63 -12.17 -47.51
N MET A 37 -13.79 -11.67 -47.93
CA MET A 37 -13.93 -10.25 -48.32
C MET A 37 -13.63 -9.31 -47.16
N GLY A 38 -14.12 -9.60 -45.95
CA GLY A 38 -13.83 -8.80 -44.75
C GLY A 38 -12.34 -8.72 -44.43
N ILE A 39 -11.61 -9.83 -44.58
CA ILE A 39 -10.16 -9.88 -44.38
C ILE A 39 -9.44 -9.03 -45.44
N ALA A 40 -9.82 -9.17 -46.72
CA ALA A 40 -9.21 -8.38 -47.79
C ALA A 40 -9.47 -6.87 -47.64
N PHE A 41 -10.67 -6.48 -47.20
CA PHE A 41 -10.99 -5.08 -46.89
C PHE A 41 -10.21 -4.57 -45.66
N ALA A 42 -10.00 -5.40 -44.63
CA ALA A 42 -9.19 -5.04 -43.47
C ALA A 42 -7.73 -4.78 -43.88
N ASP A 43 -7.16 -5.64 -44.71
CA ASP A 43 -5.79 -5.49 -45.22
C ASP A 43 -5.62 -4.21 -46.06
N GLN A 44 -6.62 -3.89 -46.88
CA GLN A 44 -6.65 -2.64 -47.66
C GLN A 44 -6.82 -1.41 -46.75
N TYR A 45 -7.66 -1.50 -45.72
CA TYR A 45 -7.94 -0.41 -44.78
C TYR A 45 -6.73 -0.07 -43.90
N LEU A 46 -5.91 -1.07 -43.56
CA LEU A 46 -4.70 -0.88 -42.75
C LEU A 46 -3.51 -0.34 -43.54
N GLY A 47 -3.53 -0.40 -44.87
CA GLY A 47 -2.48 0.13 -45.75
C GLY A 47 -1.12 -0.57 -45.62
N GLU A 48 -0.30 -0.51 -46.66
CA GLU A 48 1.04 -1.11 -46.70
C GLU A 48 2.10 -0.35 -45.86
N ASP A 49 1.74 0.19 -44.69
CA ASP A 49 2.70 0.77 -43.73
C ASP A 49 3.34 -0.30 -42.84
N LYS A 50 3.83 -1.38 -43.47
CA LYS A 50 4.69 -2.39 -42.85
C LYS A 50 6.14 -1.90 -42.66
N LYS A 51 6.41 -0.59 -42.69
CA LYS A 51 7.79 -0.06 -42.73
C LYS A 51 8.43 0.27 -41.39
N ASP A 52 7.70 0.23 -40.27
CA ASP A 52 8.27 0.61 -38.97
C ASP A 52 8.34 -0.52 -37.92
N LEU A 53 8.09 -1.78 -38.31
CA LEU A 53 8.18 -2.93 -37.40
C LEU A 53 9.62 -3.41 -37.13
N GLU A 54 10.62 -2.93 -37.87
CA GLU A 54 12.01 -3.41 -37.77
C GLU A 54 12.91 -2.59 -36.81
N LYS A 55 12.38 -1.58 -36.10
CA LYS A 55 13.19 -0.72 -35.19
C LYS A 55 12.83 -0.79 -33.71
N ILE A 56 12.33 -1.92 -33.22
CA ILE A 56 12.19 -2.15 -31.78
C ILE A 56 13.30 -3.09 -31.33
N ASP A 57 14.40 -2.53 -30.84
CA ASP A 57 15.47 -3.29 -30.18
C ASP A 57 14.96 -3.80 -28.83
N VAL A 58 14.67 -5.10 -28.79
CA VAL A 58 14.12 -5.81 -27.63
C VAL A 58 15.08 -5.82 -26.44
N ASN A 59 16.36 -5.47 -26.63
CA ASN A 59 17.39 -5.56 -25.59
C ASN A 59 17.56 -4.31 -24.72
N ASN A 60 16.88 -3.20 -25.02
CA ASN A 60 17.03 -1.98 -24.21
C ASN A 60 15.73 -1.50 -23.52
N PHE A 61 14.69 -2.35 -23.49
CA PHE A 61 13.47 -2.10 -22.72
C PHE A 61 13.48 -2.95 -21.45
N ILE A 62 14.15 -2.48 -20.40
CA ILE A 62 14.14 -3.17 -19.09
C ILE A 62 12.76 -2.95 -18.44
N VAL A 63 11.80 -3.80 -18.80
CA VAL A 63 10.54 -3.94 -18.04
C VAL A 63 10.79 -4.95 -16.93
N ARG A 64 10.84 -4.49 -15.69
CA ARG A 64 10.75 -5.40 -14.54
C ARG A 64 9.32 -5.93 -14.42
N VAL A 65 9.05 -7.03 -15.11
CA VAL A 65 7.83 -7.83 -14.92
C VAL A 65 8.04 -8.70 -13.67
N ASN A 66 7.26 -8.44 -12.62
CA ASN A 66 7.18 -9.35 -11.48
C ASN A 66 6.56 -10.68 -11.98
N GLN A 67 7.27 -11.80 -11.87
CA GLN A 67 6.95 -13.07 -12.56
C GLN A 67 5.75 -13.84 -11.97
N GLU A 68 5.06 -13.33 -10.96
CA GLU A 68 3.87 -13.98 -10.41
C GLU A 68 2.58 -13.41 -11.04
N ARG A 69 2.47 -13.47 -12.37
CA ARG A 69 1.18 -13.24 -13.04
C ARG A 69 0.40 -14.55 -13.04
N THR A 70 -0.84 -14.52 -12.57
CA THR A 70 -1.78 -15.63 -12.75
C THR A 70 -1.96 -15.86 -14.25
N VAL A 71 -1.51 -17.02 -14.73
CA VAL A 71 -1.67 -17.45 -16.12
C VAL A 71 -3.15 -17.78 -16.31
N ILE A 72 -3.91 -16.86 -16.93
CA ILE A 72 -5.28 -17.16 -17.38
C ILE A 72 -5.13 -18.10 -18.59
N ASN A 73 -5.55 -19.36 -18.42
CA ASN A 73 -5.62 -20.33 -19.50
C ASN A 73 -6.59 -19.80 -20.58
N ARG A 74 -6.11 -19.65 -21.81
CA ARG A 74 -6.86 -19.12 -22.97
C ARG A 74 -7.44 -20.22 -23.87
N ASN A 75 -7.47 -21.48 -23.44
CA ASN A 75 -8.22 -22.51 -24.16
C ASN A 75 -9.71 -22.32 -23.89
N SER A 76 -10.36 -21.50 -24.73
CA SER A 76 -11.81 -21.45 -24.85
C SER A 76 -12.28 -22.46 -25.90
N GLU A 77 -13.32 -23.21 -25.54
CA GLU A 77 -14.20 -24.04 -26.40
C GLU A 77 -13.79 -25.50 -26.64
N GLU A 78 -14.14 -26.34 -25.67
CA GLU A 78 -14.71 -27.66 -25.97
C GLU A 78 -16.21 -27.58 -25.61
N SER A 79 -17.05 -27.89 -26.59
CA SER A 79 -18.52 -27.69 -26.66
C SER A 79 -19.29 -27.94 -25.35
N LEU A 80 -19.98 -26.90 -24.86
CA LEU A 80 -20.88 -26.93 -23.70
C LEU A 80 -22.30 -27.44 -24.03
N ASP A 81 -22.41 -28.54 -24.78
CA ASP A 81 -23.69 -29.22 -25.05
C ASP A 81 -23.81 -30.55 -24.29
N LYS A 82 -23.50 -30.53 -22.98
CA LYS A 82 -23.83 -31.63 -22.06
C LYS A 82 -24.52 -31.07 -20.80
N PRO A 83 -25.49 -31.80 -20.21
CA PRO A 83 -26.42 -31.23 -19.25
C PRO A 83 -25.72 -30.83 -17.95
N MET A 84 -25.41 -29.53 -17.83
CA MET A 84 -24.71 -28.86 -16.72
C MET A 84 -25.45 -28.83 -15.37
N ALA A 85 -26.53 -29.59 -15.21
CA ALA A 85 -27.35 -29.55 -13.99
C ALA A 85 -26.74 -30.36 -12.84
N ALA A 86 -26.03 -31.47 -13.13
CA ALA A 86 -25.41 -32.32 -12.10
C ALA A 86 -24.03 -31.81 -11.64
N ASP A 87 -23.25 -31.19 -12.54
CA ASP A 87 -21.86 -30.76 -12.26
C ASP A 87 -21.74 -29.36 -11.65
N LYS A 88 -22.78 -28.53 -11.69
CA LYS A 88 -22.77 -27.20 -11.06
C LYS A 88 -22.57 -27.32 -9.55
N PHE A 89 -23.22 -28.28 -8.89
CA PHE A 89 -23.09 -28.49 -7.45
C PHE A 89 -21.68 -28.99 -7.07
N ALA A 90 -21.10 -29.88 -7.88
CA ALA A 90 -19.73 -30.37 -7.68
C ALA A 90 -18.69 -29.24 -7.85
N PHE A 91 -18.87 -28.38 -8.86
CA PHE A 91 -18.03 -27.20 -9.08
C PHE A 91 -18.12 -26.21 -7.92
N MET A 92 -19.33 -25.87 -7.46
CA MET A 92 -19.53 -24.97 -6.33
C MET A 92 -18.90 -25.53 -5.04
N ALA A 93 -19.02 -26.84 -4.79
CA ALA A 93 -18.41 -27.49 -3.64
C ALA A 93 -16.87 -27.43 -3.67
N GLU A 94 -16.24 -27.55 -4.84
CA GLU A 94 -14.78 -27.43 -4.97
C GLU A 94 -14.30 -25.99 -4.77
N VAL A 95 -15.01 -25.01 -5.34
CA VAL A 95 -14.73 -23.59 -5.13
C VAL A 95 -14.85 -23.22 -3.65
N GLU A 96 -15.86 -23.75 -2.95
CA GLU A 96 -16.03 -23.54 -1.52
C GLU A 96 -14.89 -24.15 -0.70
N ARG A 97 -14.45 -25.37 -1.00
CA ARG A 97 -13.28 -25.99 -0.33
C ARG A 97 -12.01 -25.16 -0.53
N ASP A 98 -11.77 -24.70 -1.74
CA ASP A 98 -10.61 -23.89 -2.08
C ASP A 98 -10.67 -22.50 -1.43
N ALA A 99 -11.85 -21.87 -1.37
CA ALA A 99 -12.09 -20.65 -0.61
C ALA A 99 -11.86 -20.85 0.90
N ALA A 100 -12.37 -21.95 1.46
CA ALA A 100 -12.19 -22.29 2.88
C ALA A 100 -10.71 -22.52 3.23
N ARG A 101 -9.96 -23.21 2.35
CA ARG A 101 -8.51 -23.39 2.50
C ARG A 101 -7.76 -22.07 2.50
N ARG A 102 -8.03 -21.17 1.54
CA ARG A 102 -7.40 -19.84 1.53
C ARG A 102 -7.77 -19.01 2.76
N ALA A 103 -9.01 -19.14 3.24
CA ALA A 103 -9.46 -18.45 4.45
C ALA A 103 -8.73 -18.98 5.70
N SER A 104 -8.55 -20.30 5.84
CA SER A 104 -7.78 -20.88 6.95
C SER A 104 -6.31 -20.47 6.90
N GLU A 105 -5.68 -20.53 5.73
CA GLU A 105 -4.29 -20.08 5.55
C GLU A 105 -4.11 -18.59 5.89
N ARG A 106 -5.06 -17.73 5.48
CA ARG A 106 -5.02 -16.30 5.84
C ARG A 106 -5.18 -16.12 7.35
N LYS A 107 -6.07 -16.88 8.00
CA LYS A 107 -6.26 -16.84 9.46
C LYS A 107 -5.00 -17.27 10.21
N GLU A 108 -4.28 -18.28 9.73
CA GLU A 108 -3.00 -18.71 10.32
C GLU A 108 -1.91 -17.64 10.15
N ARG A 109 -1.79 -17.04 8.97
CA ARG A 109 -0.89 -15.89 8.74
C ARG A 109 -1.25 -14.72 9.66
N GLU A 110 -2.53 -14.50 9.91
CA GLU A 110 -3.00 -13.46 10.83
C GLU A 110 -2.62 -13.72 12.28
N GLN A 111 -2.79 -14.95 12.75
CA GLN A 111 -2.35 -15.34 14.09
C GLN A 111 -0.83 -15.18 14.24
N THR A 112 -0.07 -15.58 13.23
CA THR A 112 1.39 -15.44 13.20
C THR A 112 1.79 -13.96 13.22
N ALA A 113 1.17 -13.13 12.39
CA ALA A 113 1.40 -11.68 12.36
C ALA A 113 1.06 -11.02 13.70
N GLN A 114 -0.03 -11.43 14.36
CA GLN A 114 -0.41 -10.93 15.68
C GLN A 114 0.62 -11.32 16.76
N GLY A 115 1.15 -12.54 16.71
CA GLY A 115 2.23 -13.00 17.59
C GLY A 115 3.49 -12.14 17.43
N LEU A 116 3.91 -11.91 16.19
CA LEU A 116 5.05 -11.05 15.84
C LEU A 116 4.82 -9.60 16.26
N ARG A 117 3.62 -9.05 16.05
CA ARG A 117 3.24 -7.71 16.51
C ARG A 117 3.37 -7.59 18.03
N ARG A 118 2.88 -8.57 18.78
CA ARG A 118 3.02 -8.60 20.26
C ARG A 118 4.49 -8.66 20.68
N ALA A 119 5.31 -9.44 19.99
CA ALA A 119 6.75 -9.50 20.24
C ALA A 119 7.44 -8.15 19.95
N GLY A 120 7.10 -7.49 18.83
CA GLY A 120 7.58 -6.15 18.49
C GLY A 120 7.17 -5.11 19.53
N ASN A 121 5.92 -5.14 20.00
CA ASN A 121 5.45 -4.25 21.06
C ASN A 121 6.23 -4.45 22.37
N ARG A 122 6.58 -5.70 22.73
CA ARG A 122 7.42 -5.98 23.91
C ARG A 122 8.83 -5.42 23.75
N ALA A 123 9.45 -5.60 22.59
CA ALA A 123 10.76 -5.03 22.28
C ALA A 123 10.73 -3.49 22.32
N PHE A 124 9.70 -2.88 21.74
CA PHE A 124 9.50 -1.43 21.75
C PHE A 124 9.42 -0.87 23.17
N ARG A 125 8.65 -1.53 24.06
CA ARG A 125 8.55 -1.13 25.48
C ARG A 125 9.86 -1.25 26.25
N ARG A 126 10.78 -2.13 25.81
CA ARG A 126 12.12 -2.26 26.38
C ARG A 126 13.14 -1.27 25.80
N GLY A 127 12.74 -0.39 24.88
CA GLY A 127 13.63 0.51 24.17
C GLY A 127 14.46 -0.17 23.06
N GLU A 128 14.21 -1.44 22.77
CA GLU A 128 14.91 -2.19 21.72
C GLU A 128 14.26 -1.92 20.34
N TYR A 129 14.36 -0.68 19.86
CA TYR A 129 13.62 -0.21 18.69
C TYR A 129 13.99 -0.96 17.40
N GLU A 130 15.26 -1.28 17.18
CA GLU A 130 15.70 -2.05 16.00
C GLU A 130 15.12 -3.47 15.97
N LYS A 131 15.10 -4.14 17.13
CA LYS A 131 14.45 -5.45 17.27
C LYS A 131 12.95 -5.34 17.01
N ALA A 132 12.31 -4.27 17.50
CA ALA A 132 10.90 -4.01 17.24
C ALA A 132 10.62 -3.85 15.74
N ILE A 133 11.44 -3.07 15.02
CA ILE A 133 11.36 -2.88 13.57
C ILE A 133 11.49 -4.22 12.83
N SER A 134 12.44 -5.07 13.22
CA SER A 134 12.58 -6.41 12.64
C SER A 134 11.32 -7.26 12.83
N MET A 135 10.76 -7.27 14.04
CA MET A 135 9.54 -8.03 14.35
C MET A 135 8.32 -7.50 13.59
N TYR A 136 8.16 -6.18 13.49
CA TYR A 136 7.08 -5.58 12.69
C TYR A 136 7.24 -5.87 11.19
N THR A 137 8.48 -5.86 10.68
CA THR A 137 8.74 -6.20 9.28
C THR A 137 8.36 -7.65 8.98
N LYS A 138 8.75 -8.59 9.84
CA LYS A 138 8.31 -9.99 9.74
C LYS A 138 6.78 -10.13 9.82
N ALA A 139 6.11 -9.31 10.64
CA ALA A 139 4.65 -9.31 10.72
C ALA A 139 4.01 -8.79 9.42
N ILE A 140 4.61 -7.76 8.80
CA ILE A 140 4.16 -7.19 7.52
C ILE A 140 4.34 -8.21 6.38
N ASP A 141 5.40 -9.01 6.42
CA ASP A 141 5.62 -10.07 5.43
C ASP A 141 4.49 -11.12 5.45
N GLN A 142 3.87 -11.36 6.62
CA GLN A 142 2.70 -12.22 6.75
C GLN A 142 1.41 -11.52 6.29
N ILE A 143 1.24 -10.25 6.67
CA ILE A 143 0.04 -9.44 6.41
C ILE A 143 0.44 -8.02 6.01
N ARG A 144 0.25 -7.71 4.72
CA ARG A 144 0.63 -6.42 4.13
C ARG A 144 -0.47 -5.37 4.20
N ASP A 145 -1.68 -5.75 4.57
CA ASP A 145 -2.92 -4.95 4.59
C ASP A 145 -3.29 -4.44 6.00
N SER A 146 -2.34 -4.40 6.94
CA SER A 146 -2.59 -3.94 8.31
C SER A 146 -1.99 -2.56 8.60
N PRO A 147 -2.81 -1.49 8.72
CA PRO A 147 -2.35 -0.15 9.09
C PRO A 147 -1.55 -0.11 10.40
N ILE A 148 -1.96 -0.93 11.37
CA ILE A 148 -1.36 -0.96 12.71
C ILE A 148 0.10 -1.37 12.67
N LEU A 149 0.48 -2.32 11.79
CA LEU A 149 1.86 -2.78 11.70
C LEU A 149 2.79 -1.70 11.15
N TYR A 150 2.37 -1.01 10.09
CA TYR A 150 3.12 0.11 9.53
C TYR A 150 3.22 1.27 10.52
N ASN A 151 2.13 1.62 11.20
CA ASN A 151 2.14 2.67 12.23
C ASN A 151 3.10 2.37 13.38
N ASN A 152 3.10 1.13 13.88
CA ASN A 152 4.00 0.73 14.96
C ASN A 152 5.47 0.73 14.51
N ARG A 153 5.73 0.36 13.24
CA ARG A 153 7.07 0.43 12.65
C ARG A 153 7.53 1.86 12.40
N ALA A 154 6.64 2.73 11.91
CA ALA A 154 6.90 4.16 11.73
C ALA A 154 7.28 4.83 13.05
N LEU A 155 6.54 4.55 14.13
CA LEU A 155 6.86 5.06 15.45
C LEU A 155 8.24 4.56 15.94
N ALA A 156 8.57 3.29 15.69
CA ALA A 156 9.89 2.76 16.02
C ALA A 156 11.01 3.43 15.20
N TYR A 157 10.77 3.74 13.92
CA TYR A 157 11.70 4.51 13.09
C TYR A 157 11.90 5.94 13.60
N ILE A 158 10.84 6.62 14.05
CA ILE A 158 10.92 7.95 14.66
C ILE A 158 11.81 7.92 15.90
N LYS A 159 11.69 6.89 16.75
CA LYS A 159 12.50 6.75 17.97
C LYS A 159 14.00 6.56 17.70
N ILE A 160 14.37 6.02 16.54
CA ILE A 160 15.78 5.92 16.09
C ILE A 160 16.17 7.02 15.10
N GLN A 161 15.40 8.12 15.03
CA GLN A 161 15.62 9.26 14.15
C GLN A 161 15.66 8.93 12.64
N MET A 162 15.12 7.78 12.22
CA MET A 162 14.96 7.41 10.81
C MET A 162 13.66 7.97 10.22
N CYS A 163 13.45 9.28 10.34
CA CYS A 163 12.18 9.95 10.02
C CYS A 163 11.71 9.73 8.58
N LYS A 164 12.63 9.70 7.61
CA LYS A 164 12.29 9.44 6.19
C LYS A 164 11.62 8.08 5.97
N ARG A 165 12.09 7.04 6.68
CA ARG A 165 11.47 5.70 6.59
C ARG A 165 10.11 5.66 7.28
N ALA A 166 9.96 6.38 8.39
CA ALA A 166 8.68 6.51 9.06
C ALA A 166 7.63 7.18 8.17
N ILE A 167 8.01 8.25 7.46
CA ILE A 167 7.12 8.95 6.52
C ILE A 167 6.66 8.02 5.40
N ILE A 168 7.56 7.21 4.82
CA ILE A 168 7.20 6.23 3.78
C ILE A 168 6.14 5.23 4.29
N ASP A 169 6.31 4.72 5.51
CA ASP A 169 5.33 3.81 6.12
C ASP A 169 3.97 4.51 6.33
N CYS A 170 3.96 5.76 6.79
CA CYS A 170 2.74 6.54 6.96
C CYS A 170 2.05 6.85 5.61
N ASP A 171 2.81 7.24 4.59
CA ASP A 171 2.30 7.52 3.24
C ASP A 171 1.70 6.26 2.61
N PHE A 172 2.28 5.08 2.85
CA PHE A 172 1.69 3.81 2.41
C PHE A 172 0.32 3.56 3.05
N VAL A 173 0.20 3.76 4.37
CA VAL A 173 -1.09 3.59 5.06
C VAL A 173 -2.13 4.57 4.51
N ILE A 174 -1.78 5.86 4.41
CA ILE A 174 -2.68 6.92 3.95
C ILE A 174 -3.14 6.66 2.50
N SER A 175 -2.24 6.21 1.62
CA SER A 175 -2.57 6.07 0.19
C SER A 175 -3.17 4.71 -0.19
N LYS A 176 -2.89 3.63 0.55
CA LYS A 176 -3.24 2.26 0.15
C LYS A 176 -4.16 1.52 1.11
N LEU A 177 -4.22 1.89 2.38
CA LEU A 177 -4.96 1.12 3.39
C LEU A 177 -6.10 1.93 4.00
N ASP A 178 -5.79 3.08 4.59
CA ASP A 178 -6.74 3.91 5.32
C ASP A 178 -6.30 5.37 5.26
N GLU A 179 -6.96 6.13 4.39
CA GLU A 179 -6.72 7.57 4.18
C GLU A 179 -7.03 8.40 5.43
N LYS A 180 -7.97 7.97 6.26
CA LYS A 180 -8.42 8.72 7.44
C LYS A 180 -7.65 8.35 8.71
N ASN A 181 -6.66 7.47 8.59
CA ASN A 181 -5.95 6.92 9.73
C ASN A 181 -5.22 8.01 10.54
N LEU A 182 -5.75 8.34 11.72
CA LEU A 182 -5.23 9.45 12.51
C LEU A 182 -3.76 9.26 12.90
N ARG A 183 -3.38 8.06 13.35
CA ARG A 183 -2.01 7.77 13.79
C ARG A 183 -0.99 7.97 12.67
N SER A 184 -1.36 7.60 11.44
CA SER A 184 -0.48 7.77 10.27
C SER A 184 -0.21 9.24 10.00
N TRP A 185 -1.26 10.09 10.04
CA TRP A 185 -1.10 11.53 9.86
C TRP A 185 -0.27 12.18 10.97
N ILE A 186 -0.46 11.77 12.22
CA ILE A 186 0.31 12.26 13.37
C ILE A 186 1.79 11.86 13.25
N TYR A 187 2.09 10.58 12.99
CA TYR A 187 3.48 10.12 12.89
C TYR A 187 4.19 10.70 11.66
N ARG A 188 3.46 10.91 10.56
CA ARG A 188 3.95 11.66 9.40
C ARG A 188 4.31 13.09 9.77
N ALA A 189 3.43 13.80 10.48
CA ALA A 189 3.70 15.14 10.96
C ALA A 189 4.94 15.16 11.87
N GLN A 190 5.01 14.26 12.85
CA GLN A 190 6.17 14.13 13.73
C GLN A 190 7.47 13.87 12.96
N GLY A 191 7.43 13.03 11.92
CA GLY A 191 8.57 12.79 11.02
C GLY A 191 9.03 14.05 10.29
N TYR A 192 8.10 14.85 9.74
CA TYR A 192 8.43 16.12 9.08
C TYR A 192 8.95 17.17 10.04
N TYR A 193 8.38 17.24 11.24
CA TYR A 193 8.84 18.16 12.28
C TYR A 193 10.29 17.89 12.68
N LEU A 194 10.66 16.62 12.89
CA LEU A 194 12.04 16.22 13.18
C LEU A 194 13.01 16.43 12.00
N LEU A 195 12.50 16.52 10.77
CA LEU A 195 13.29 16.88 9.58
C LEU A 195 13.38 18.40 9.37
N GLY A 196 12.67 19.21 10.15
CA GLY A 196 12.59 20.67 9.99
C GLY A 196 11.65 21.13 8.87
N GLU A 197 10.87 20.24 8.26
CA GLU A 197 9.97 20.55 7.14
C GLU A 197 8.60 21.06 7.64
N MET A 198 8.57 22.28 8.18
CA MET A 198 7.39 22.87 8.82
C MET A 198 6.16 22.94 7.90
N ARG A 199 6.35 23.23 6.61
CA ARG A 199 5.24 23.33 5.64
C ARG A 199 4.52 21.99 5.43
N ALA A 200 5.27 20.89 5.45
CA ALA A 200 4.72 19.54 5.31
C ALA A 200 4.10 19.04 6.62
N TYR A 201 4.66 19.46 7.76
CA TYR A 201 4.11 19.24 9.10
C TYR A 201 2.71 19.86 9.24
N GLU A 202 2.56 21.16 8.98
CA GLU A 202 1.27 21.89 9.10
C GLU A 202 0.19 21.28 8.19
N LYS A 203 0.57 20.89 6.97
CA LYS A 203 -0.34 20.21 6.05
C LYS A 203 -0.83 18.88 6.63
N SER A 204 0.08 18.09 7.21
CA SER A 204 -0.26 16.78 7.79
C SER A 204 -1.21 16.92 8.99
N ILE A 205 -1.01 17.92 9.85
CA ILE A 205 -1.89 18.20 10.99
C ILE A 205 -3.26 18.71 10.51
N SER A 206 -3.29 19.56 9.49
CA SER A 206 -4.53 20.08 8.93
C SER A 206 -5.40 18.96 8.35
N GLU A 207 -4.80 18.02 7.60
CA GLU A 207 -5.50 16.83 7.09
C GLU A 207 -5.92 15.89 8.23
N ALA A 208 -5.11 15.72 9.28
CA ALA A 208 -5.47 14.94 10.47
C ALA A 208 -6.77 15.47 11.11
N LYS A 209 -6.86 16.78 11.32
CA LYS A 209 -8.02 17.46 11.92
C LYS A 209 -9.25 17.38 11.01
N LYS A 210 -9.08 17.58 9.71
CA LYS A 210 -10.16 17.52 8.70
C LYS A 210 -10.76 16.12 8.62
N ASN A 211 -9.93 15.08 8.65
CA ASN A 211 -10.38 13.69 8.55
C ASN A 211 -10.96 13.14 9.87
N ASN A 212 -10.58 13.70 11.01
CA ASN A 212 -10.96 13.23 12.34
C ASN A 212 -11.53 14.36 13.23
N PRO A 213 -12.70 14.93 12.89
CA PRO A 213 -13.27 16.06 13.62
C PRO A 213 -13.70 15.72 15.06
N LYS A 214 -13.82 14.44 15.42
CA LYS A 214 -14.19 14.02 16.78
C LYS A 214 -13.00 13.99 17.75
N GLU A 215 -11.78 13.92 17.22
CA GLU A 215 -10.56 13.72 18.02
C GLU A 215 -9.68 14.98 18.05
N LEU A 216 -10.26 16.16 17.77
CA LEU A 216 -9.55 17.45 17.74
C LEU A 216 -8.73 17.70 19.02
N ASP A 217 -9.34 17.54 20.21
CA ASP A 217 -8.67 17.74 21.50
C ASP A 217 -7.47 16.81 21.70
N TYR A 218 -7.56 15.58 21.17
CA TYR A 218 -6.46 14.62 21.22
C TYR A 218 -5.33 15.04 20.27
N ILE A 219 -5.67 15.50 19.07
CA ILE A 219 -4.69 16.00 18.08
C ILE A 219 -3.94 17.20 18.63
N ASP A 220 -4.64 18.18 19.19
CA ASP A 220 -4.03 19.40 19.72
C ASP A 220 -3.08 19.11 20.88
N ARG A 221 -3.43 18.15 21.75
CA ARG A 221 -2.53 17.71 22.83
C ARG A 221 -1.25 17.09 22.29
N ILE A 222 -1.34 16.25 21.25
CA ILE A 222 -0.18 15.60 20.65
C ILE A 222 0.70 16.61 19.88
N VAL A 223 0.09 17.56 19.18
CA VAL A 223 0.79 18.67 18.51
C VAL A 223 1.65 19.44 19.53
N LEU A 224 1.06 19.78 20.67
CA LEU A 224 1.77 20.47 21.74
C LEU A 224 2.90 19.63 22.36
N GLU A 225 2.71 18.31 22.46
CA GLU A 225 3.77 17.39 22.90
C GLU A 225 4.93 17.31 21.89
N ILE A 226 4.63 17.25 20.59
CA ILE A 226 5.64 17.23 19.53
C ILE A 226 6.50 18.49 19.60
N GLU A 227 5.84 19.65 19.62
CA GLU A 227 6.51 20.97 19.69
C GLU A 227 7.29 21.16 21.00
N GLY A 228 6.73 20.70 22.13
CA GLY A 228 7.38 20.76 23.43
C GLY A 228 8.56 19.80 23.59
N SER A 229 8.55 18.66 22.90
CA SER A 229 9.63 17.67 22.98
C SER A 229 10.92 18.12 22.28
N ALA A 230 10.83 18.83 21.15
CA ALA A 230 12.01 19.35 20.46
C ALA A 230 12.65 20.58 21.13
N GLY A 231 11.88 21.31 21.95
CA GLY A 231 12.41 22.42 22.74
C GLY A 231 13.45 22.01 23.81
N LYS A 232 13.58 20.71 24.12
CA LYS A 232 14.59 20.20 25.06
C LYS A 232 15.90 19.79 24.37
N ASP A 233 15.84 19.43 23.09
CA ASP A 233 17.02 18.98 22.34
C ASP A 233 17.74 20.14 21.63
N ALA A 234 17.07 21.28 21.41
CA ALA A 234 17.64 22.45 20.73
C ALA A 234 18.59 23.31 21.59
N THR A 235 18.66 23.11 22.91
CA THR A 235 19.45 23.96 23.83
C THR A 235 20.86 23.42 24.15
N THR A 236 21.33 22.36 23.49
CA THR A 236 22.63 21.70 23.82
C THR A 236 23.70 21.78 22.74
N THR A 237 23.44 22.47 21.62
CA THR A 237 24.44 22.73 20.59
C THR A 237 24.51 24.22 20.32
N GLU A 238 25.26 24.93 21.17
CA GLU A 238 26.06 26.13 20.86
C GLU A 238 26.36 26.89 22.17
N GLU A 239 27.25 26.37 23.01
CA GLU A 239 28.13 27.19 23.88
C GLU A 239 29.19 26.34 24.59
N SER A 240 30.47 26.58 24.26
CA SER A 240 31.70 26.27 25.03
C SER A 240 32.05 24.77 25.27
N GLY A 241 33.29 24.28 25.13
CA GLY A 241 34.57 24.96 25.07
C GLY A 241 35.14 25.32 26.45
N ALA A 242 35.26 24.38 27.41
CA ALA A 242 36.22 24.46 28.54
C ALA A 242 36.24 23.20 29.46
N THR A 243 37.39 22.55 29.52
CA THR A 243 38.15 21.97 30.67
C THR A 243 37.49 21.55 32.01
N GLY A 244 37.97 20.39 32.55
CA GLY A 244 38.02 20.00 33.98
C GLY A 244 36.99 18.92 34.36
N GLY A 245 37.28 17.75 34.95
CA GLY A 245 38.28 17.37 35.94
C GLY A 245 37.63 17.30 37.34
N GLY A 246 37.37 16.10 37.89
CA GLY A 246 37.03 15.96 39.32
C GLY A 246 36.11 14.78 39.71
N ASP A 247 36.66 13.86 40.51
CA ASP A 247 36.04 12.75 41.24
C ASP A 247 34.93 13.14 42.24
N GLY A 248 34.09 12.14 42.62
CA GLY A 248 33.70 12.00 44.04
C GLY A 248 32.24 11.68 44.40
N LYS A 249 32.00 10.39 44.67
CA LYS A 249 31.25 9.78 45.80
C LYS A 249 29.72 9.93 46.00
N ASP A 250 29.15 8.73 46.17
CA ASP A 250 28.16 8.27 47.16
C ASP A 250 26.83 9.02 47.31
N ARG A 251 25.74 8.28 47.06
CA ARG A 251 24.68 8.07 48.07
C ARG A 251 23.81 6.85 47.74
N THR A 252 23.71 6.04 48.79
CA THR A 252 22.97 4.81 49.05
C THR A 252 21.45 4.84 48.81
N ASN A 253 20.93 3.71 48.31
CA ASN A 253 19.60 3.05 48.42
C ASN A 253 18.73 3.42 49.66
N PRO A 254 17.38 3.18 49.70
CA PRO A 254 16.82 1.81 49.59
C PRO A 254 15.31 1.61 49.23
N MET A 255 14.87 0.34 49.24
CA MET A 255 13.50 -0.21 49.45
C MET A 255 12.47 -0.08 48.30
N ASP A 256 11.68 -1.09 47.88
CA ASP A 256 11.41 -2.45 48.35
C ASP A 256 10.91 -3.32 47.18
N ASP A 257 11.34 -4.58 47.15
CA ASP A 257 10.70 -5.68 46.43
C ASP A 257 9.55 -6.27 47.27
N VAL A 258 8.74 -7.11 46.60
CA VAL A 258 8.08 -8.33 47.14
C VAL A 258 6.54 -8.29 47.27
N GLN A 259 5.91 -8.87 46.23
CA GLN A 259 4.81 -9.88 46.25
C GLN A 259 3.42 -9.47 46.79
N SER A 260 2.30 -10.15 46.53
CA SER A 260 1.77 -11.07 45.51
C SER A 260 0.40 -11.49 46.06
N ASN A 261 -0.54 -11.89 45.18
CA ASN A 261 -1.82 -12.58 45.48
C ASN A 261 -2.89 -11.70 46.16
N SER A 262 -4.20 -11.85 45.95
CA SER A 262 -5.02 -12.98 45.49
C SER A 262 -6.40 -12.49 45.03
N SER A 263 -7.04 -13.28 44.16
CA SER A 263 -8.49 -13.57 44.11
C SER A 263 -9.51 -12.44 44.00
N ASN A 264 -10.37 -12.54 42.97
CA ASN A 264 -11.82 -12.58 43.20
C ASN A 264 -12.53 -13.13 41.96
N ASP A 265 -13.06 -14.35 42.11
CA ASP A 265 -14.28 -14.80 41.46
C ASP A 265 -15.48 -14.20 42.22
N ILE A 266 -16.49 -13.73 41.48
CA ILE A 266 -17.94 -13.96 41.63
C ILE A 266 -18.60 -13.49 40.33
#